data_AF-A0AAV4E1I1-F1
#
_entry.id   AF-A0AAV4E1I1-F1
#
_cell.length_a   1.000
_cell.length_b   1.000
_cell.length_c   1.000
_cell.angle_alpha   90.00
_cell.angle_beta   90.00
_cell.angle_gamma   90.00
#
_symmetry.space_group_name_H-M   'P 1'
#
loop_
_entity.id
_entity.type
_entity.pdbx_description
1 polymer ?
#
loop_
_entity_poly.entity_id
_entity_poly.type
_entity_poly.pdbx_seq_one_letter_code
_entity_poly.pdbx_strand_id
1 'polypeptide(L)'
;MFIIILLTFCPSFYTYVRYKFEWVFNPNLNETILNTTPVNSQFAILFEKISLVICGVIQPLLAFLIVLICTVLLVVQLRKISSWRMSVTSAKSQRLQPEENPAASSSAAEARISQKEERLVRMVVAIATIFIVSYIPTCILILCYFVFDEFNLFGVNSRLFIVAGYIISLGQPISGSVNILIYYKMASKFRSVFRRLVCLDRQEQERHELE
;
A
#
# COMPACT_ATOMS: atom_id res chain seq x y z
N MET A 1 8.86 3.49 -11.55
CA MET A 1 8.03 2.34 -11.10
C MET A 1 7.44 1.55 -12.26
N PHE A 2 6.66 2.15 -13.16
CA PHE A 2 6.07 1.45 -14.32
C PHE A 2 7.07 0.68 -15.20
N ILE A 3 8.22 1.27 -15.52
CA ILE A 3 9.26 0.60 -16.32
C ILE A 3 9.82 -0.63 -15.59
N ILE A 4 10.01 -0.56 -14.27
CA ILE A 4 10.48 -1.69 -13.44
C ILE A 4 9.43 -2.81 -13.42
N ILE A 5 8.14 -2.46 -13.31
CA ILE A 5 7.03 -3.41 -13.37
C ILE A 5 7.03 -4.13 -14.72
N LEU A 6 7.13 -3.40 -15.84
CA LEU A 6 7.19 -3.99 -17.18
C LEU A 6 8.40 -4.90 -17.36
N LEU A 7 9.57 -4.50 -16.86
CA LEU A 7 10.80 -5.30 -16.94
C LEU A 7 10.71 -6.61 -16.15
N THR A 8 9.92 -6.65 -15.08
CA THR A 8 9.80 -7.82 -14.18
C THR A 8 8.63 -8.73 -14.57
N PHE A 9 7.57 -8.15 -15.16
CA PHE A 9 6.44 -8.91 -15.70
C PHE A 9 6.79 -9.64 -16.99
N CYS A 10 7.63 -9.07 -17.85
CA CYS A 10 7.96 -9.67 -19.16
C CYS A 10 8.64 -11.06 -19.05
N PRO A 11 9.64 -11.28 -18.17
CA PRO A 11 10.26 -12.60 -17.96
C PRO A 11 9.30 -13.61 -17.32
N SER A 12 8.45 -13.14 -16.41
CA SER A 12 7.43 -13.97 -15.75
C SER A 12 6.38 -14.43 -16.76
N PHE A 13 5.90 -13.50 -17.59
CA PHE A 13 4.97 -13.79 -18.69
C PHE A 13 5.59 -14.77 -19.69
N TYR A 14 6.87 -14.59 -20.06
CA TYR A 14 7.58 -15.51 -20.94
C TYR A 14 7.66 -16.94 -20.41
N THR A 15 7.84 -17.11 -19.09
CA THR A 15 7.82 -18.44 -18.46
C THR A 15 6.41 -19.03 -18.46
N TYR A 16 5.37 -18.24 -18.16
CA TYR A 16 3.97 -18.67 -18.20
C TYR A 16 3.48 -19.10 -19.60
N VAL A 17 3.87 -18.38 -20.66
CA VAL A 17 3.46 -18.72 -22.03
C VAL A 17 4.12 -20.01 -22.53
N ARG A 18 5.22 -20.43 -21.92
CA ARG A 18 5.93 -21.67 -22.29
C ARG A 18 5.49 -22.92 -21.55
N TYR A 19 4.45 -22.85 -20.71
CA TYR A 19 3.91 -24.06 -20.09
C TYR A 19 3.39 -25.01 -21.17
N LYS A 20 3.72 -26.30 -21.02
CA LYS A 20 3.21 -27.34 -21.91
C LYS A 20 1.94 -27.92 -21.33
N PHE A 21 0.92 -28.04 -22.16
CA PHE A 21 -0.31 -28.75 -21.86
C PHE A 21 -0.17 -30.18 -22.37
N GLU A 22 -0.17 -31.14 -21.45
CA GLU A 22 -0.07 -32.56 -21.76
C GLU A 22 -1.31 -33.28 -21.21
N TRP A 23 -1.95 -34.10 -22.05
CA TRP A 23 -3.06 -34.94 -21.63
C TRP A 23 -2.50 -36.18 -20.95
N VAL A 24 -2.76 -36.34 -19.66
CA VAL A 24 -2.30 -37.48 -18.87
C VAL A 24 -3.51 -38.28 -18.40
N PHE A 25 -3.52 -39.57 -18.71
CA PHE A 25 -4.56 -40.48 -18.23
C PHE A 25 -4.31 -40.83 -16.77
N ASN A 26 -5.26 -40.53 -15.89
CA ASN A 26 -5.16 -40.86 -14.48
C ASN A 26 -5.90 -42.19 -14.19
N PRO A 27 -5.18 -43.30 -13.96
CA PRO A 27 -5.81 -44.61 -13.78
C PRO A 27 -6.65 -44.72 -12.50
N ASN A 28 -6.42 -43.85 -11.50
CA ASN A 28 -7.18 -43.87 -10.24
C ASN A 28 -8.56 -43.23 -10.37
N LEU A 29 -8.71 -42.27 -11.30
CA LEU A 29 -9.96 -41.54 -11.53
C LEU A 29 -10.63 -41.94 -12.86
N ASN A 30 -9.96 -42.80 -13.64
CA ASN A 30 -10.40 -43.25 -14.97
C ASN A 30 -10.77 -42.09 -15.91
N GLU A 31 -10.06 -40.97 -15.78
CA GLU A 31 -10.29 -39.75 -16.54
C GLU A 31 -8.97 -39.24 -17.13
N THR A 32 -9.06 -38.58 -18.29
CA THR A 32 -7.92 -37.90 -18.91
C THR A 32 -7.89 -36.47 -18.41
N ILE A 33 -6.90 -36.14 -17.58
CA ILE A 33 -6.72 -34.78 -17.07
C ILE A 33 -5.73 -34.01 -17.95
N LEU A 34 -6.02 -32.74 -18.16
CA LEU A 34 -5.08 -31.82 -18.78
C LEU A 34 -4.06 -31.38 -17.72
N ASN A 35 -2.84 -31.88 -17.82
CA ASN A 35 -1.76 -31.54 -16.92
C ASN A 35 -0.89 -30.42 -17.53
N THR A 36 -0.41 -29.52 -16.69
CA THR A 36 0.53 -28.47 -17.10
C THR A 36 1.93 -28.84 -16.60
N THR A 37 2.83 -29.22 -17.50
CA THR A 37 4.22 -29.49 -17.14
C THR A 37 5.08 -28.27 -17.48
N PRO A 38 5.89 -27.78 -16.52
CA PRO A 38 6.82 -26.69 -16.80
C PRO A 38 7.88 -27.17 -17.80
N VAL A 39 8.33 -26.26 -18.67
CA VAL A 39 9.53 -26.53 -19.48
C VAL A 39 10.72 -26.60 -18.53
N ASN A 40 11.25 -27.82 -18.35
CA ASN A 40 12.40 -28.18 -17.50
C ASN A 40 13.73 -27.55 -17.96
N SER A 41 13.75 -26.22 -18.08
CA SER A 41 14.97 -25.45 -18.28
C SER A 41 15.38 -24.83 -16.94
N GLN A 42 16.64 -25.06 -16.55
CA GLN A 42 17.24 -24.45 -15.35
C GLN A 42 17.03 -22.92 -15.32
N PHE A 43 17.08 -22.29 -16.49
CA PHE A 43 16.81 -20.87 -16.66
C PHE A 43 15.38 -20.47 -16.27
N ALA A 44 14.35 -21.24 -16.64
CA ALA A 44 12.96 -20.91 -16.31
C ALA A 44 12.73 -20.90 -14.79
N ILE A 45 13.25 -21.92 -14.10
CA ILE A 45 13.14 -22.04 -12.64
C ILE A 45 13.86 -20.86 -11.97
N LEU A 46 15.09 -20.55 -12.40
CA LEU A 46 15.85 -19.43 -11.84
C LEU A 46 15.12 -18.09 -12.03
N PHE A 47 14.56 -17.84 -13.21
CA PHE A 47 13.78 -16.63 -13.49
C PHE A 47 12.54 -16.52 -12.63
N GLU A 48 11.81 -17.62 -12.41
CA GLU A 48 10.64 -17.65 -11.51
C GLU A 48 11.03 -17.24 -10.08
N LYS A 49 12.11 -17.85 -9.54
CA LYS A 49 12.61 -17.52 -8.19
C LYS A 49 12.98 -16.03 -8.08
N ILE A 50 13.71 -15.52 -9.07
CA ILE A 50 14.11 -14.10 -9.12
C ILE A 50 12.88 -13.19 -9.19
N SER A 51 11.94 -13.50 -10.08
CA SER A 51 10.70 -12.72 -10.23
C SER A 51 9.88 -12.70 -8.95
N LEU A 52 9.76 -13.84 -8.24
CA LEU A 52 9.06 -13.93 -6.96
C LEU A 52 9.68 -13.01 -5.91
N VAL A 53 11.01 -13.00 -5.79
CA VAL A 53 11.71 -12.13 -4.82
C VAL A 53 11.59 -10.66 -5.20
N ILE A 54 11.78 -10.32 -6.47
CA ILE A 54 11.72 -8.93 -6.92
C ILE A 54 10.30 -8.37 -6.76
N CYS A 55 9.29 -9.06 -7.29
CA CYS A 55 7.90 -8.60 -7.22
C CYS A 55 7.31 -8.70 -5.82
N GLY A 56 7.61 -9.78 -5.09
CA GLY A 56 6.99 -10.10 -3.81
C GLY A 56 7.69 -9.50 -2.60
N VAL A 57 8.93 -8.99 -2.73
CA VAL A 57 9.68 -8.45 -1.58
C VAL A 57 10.34 -7.11 -1.92
N ILE A 58 11.21 -7.08 -2.94
CA ILE A 58 12.08 -5.91 -3.18
C ILE A 58 11.26 -4.70 -3.64
N GLN A 59 10.42 -4.87 -4.67
CA GLN A 59 9.57 -3.82 -5.22
C GLN A 59 8.67 -3.15 -4.16
N PRO A 60 7.88 -3.90 -3.37
CA PRO A 60 6.98 -3.30 -2.38
C PRO A 60 7.73 -2.63 -1.23
N LEU A 61 8.86 -3.17 -0.79
CA LEU A 61 9.72 -2.51 0.20
C LEU A 61 10.25 -1.18 -0.33
N LEU A 62 10.77 -1.16 -1.57
CA LEU A 62 11.28 0.06 -2.18
C LEU A 62 10.17 1.11 -2.34
N ALA A 63 8.98 0.70 -2.79
CA ALA A 63 7.82 1.57 -2.91
C ALA A 63 7.45 2.21 -1.57
N PHE A 64 7.37 1.38 -0.52
CA PHE A 64 7.04 1.83 0.82
C PHE A 64 8.08 2.81 1.36
N LEU A 65 9.37 2.53 1.19
CA LEU A 65 10.44 3.43 1.63
C LEU A 65 10.38 4.79 0.91
N ILE A 66 10.15 4.80 -0.41
CA ILE A 66 10.03 6.04 -1.17
C ILE A 66 8.83 6.86 -0.68
N VAL A 67 7.66 6.23 -0.51
CA VAL A 67 6.46 6.91 -0.02
C VAL A 67 6.67 7.43 1.40
N LEU A 68 7.31 6.65 2.26
CA LEU A 68 7.62 7.05 3.64
C LEU A 68 8.53 8.28 3.65
N ILE A 69 9.64 8.25 2.90
CA ILE A 69 10.57 9.38 2.79
C ILE A 69 9.85 10.63 2.25
N CYS A 70 9.09 10.47 1.16
CA CYS A 70 8.33 11.58 0.56
C CYS A 70 7.34 12.18 1.56
N THR A 71 6.63 11.33 2.31
CA THR A 71 5.67 11.76 3.33
C THR A 71 6.35 12.50 4.47
N VAL A 72 7.49 12.01 4.96
CA VAL A 72 8.27 12.68 6.00
C VAL A 72 8.76 14.05 5.50
N LEU A 73 9.32 14.12 4.29
CA LEU A 73 9.77 15.38 3.69
C LEU A 73 8.62 16.38 3.56
N LEU A 74 7.47 15.94 3.06
CA LEU A 74 6.27 16.77 2.92
C LEU A 74 5.80 17.28 4.28
N VAL A 75 5.76 16.42 5.30
CA VAL A 75 5.39 16.82 6.66
C VAL A 75 6.39 17.83 7.21
N VAL A 76 7.70 17.59 7.09
CA VAL A 76 8.74 18.51 7.57
C VAL A 76 8.66 19.87 6.86
N GLN A 77 8.48 19.88 5.55
CA GLN A 77 8.32 21.13 4.80
C GLN A 77 7.06 21.89 5.20
N LEU A 78 5.92 21.19 5.34
CA LEU A 78 4.69 21.82 5.83
C LEU A 78 4.85 22.41 7.23
N ARG A 79 5.58 21.73 8.11
CA ARG A 79 5.88 22.24 9.46
C ARG A 79 6.74 23.50 9.42
N LYS A 80 7.81 23.51 8.61
CA LYS A 80 8.66 24.70 8.42
C LYS A 80 7.86 25.88 7.90
N ILE A 81 7.01 25.67 6.89
CA ILE A 81 6.13 26.70 6.34
C ILE A 81 5.12 27.19 7.38
N SER A 82 4.54 26.29 8.18
CA SER A 82 3.58 26.65 9.23
C SER A 82 4.23 27.46 10.35
N SER A 83 5.43 27.07 10.80
CA SER A 83 6.19 27.77 11.83
C SER A 83 6.64 29.17 11.36
N TRP A 84 7.13 29.28 10.12
CA TRP A 84 7.51 30.58 9.54
C TRP A 84 6.31 31.55 9.44
N ARG A 85 5.12 31.04 9.09
CA ARG A 85 3.90 31.86 9.08
C ARG A 85 3.56 32.38 10.47
N MET A 86 3.73 31.56 11.52
CA MET A 86 3.50 32.00 12.90
C MET A 86 4.50 33.06 13.35
N SER A 87 5.79 32.91 13.04
CA SER A 87 6.80 33.90 13.43
C SER A 87 6.54 35.27 12.79
N VAL A 88 6.05 35.31 11.55
CA VAL A 88 5.73 36.56 10.85
C VAL A 88 4.43 37.21 11.37
N THR A 89 3.41 36.41 11.71
CA THR A 89 2.16 36.95 12.30
C THR A 89 2.36 37.43 13.74
N SER A 90 3.15 36.70 14.55
CA SER A 90 3.49 37.10 15.92
C SER A 90 4.32 38.39 15.96
N ALA A 91 5.28 38.54 15.04
CA ALA A 91 6.08 39.77 14.93
C ALA A 91 5.24 41.02 14.54
N LYS A 92 4.10 40.82 13.86
CA LYS A 92 3.18 41.92 13.50
C LYS A 92 2.26 42.32 14.66
N SER A 93 1.88 41.38 15.52
CA SER A 93 1.06 41.65 16.71
C SER A 93 1.82 42.40 17.81
N GLN A 94 3.15 42.31 17.84
CA GLN A 94 3.96 42.99 18.87
C GLN A 94 4.15 44.50 18.60
N ARG A 95 3.85 44.99 17.39
CA ARG A 95 3.99 46.42 17.04
C ARG A 95 2.72 47.27 17.22
N LEU A 96 1.57 46.68 17.55
CA LEU A 96 0.35 47.44 17.85
C LEU A 96 -0.24 47.06 19.21
N GLN A 97 0.16 47.85 20.21
CA GLN A 97 -0.56 48.22 21.44
C GLN A 97 -0.57 47.27 22.66
N PRO A 98 -0.68 47.84 23.88
CA PRO A 98 -0.31 47.25 25.16
C PRO A 98 -1.48 46.54 25.87
N GLU A 99 -1.10 45.61 26.75
CA GLU A 99 -1.89 45.00 27.83
C GLU A 99 -3.35 44.59 27.54
N GLU A 100 -3.55 43.29 27.28
CA GLU A 100 -4.39 42.42 28.12
C GLU A 100 -4.12 40.94 27.75
N ASN A 101 -3.52 40.19 28.69
CA ASN A 101 -3.27 38.74 28.66
C ASN A 101 -2.90 38.06 27.31
N PRO A 102 -1.66 38.23 26.80
CA PRO A 102 -1.20 37.64 25.54
C PRO A 102 -0.77 36.16 25.64
N ALA A 103 -0.67 35.57 26.84
CA ALA A 103 -0.14 34.21 27.04
C ALA A 103 -1.14 33.08 26.68
N ALA A 104 -2.45 33.35 26.69
CA ALA A 104 -3.47 32.33 26.47
C ALA A 104 -3.76 32.07 24.98
N SER A 105 -3.55 33.06 24.10
CA SER A 105 -3.86 32.94 22.67
C SER A 105 -2.73 32.33 21.84
N SER A 106 -1.46 32.62 22.20
CA SER A 106 -0.27 32.01 21.58
C SER A 106 -0.12 30.54 21.97
N SER A 107 -0.26 30.21 23.25
CA SER A 107 -0.20 28.83 23.76
C SER A 107 -1.29 27.93 23.18
N ALA A 108 -2.51 28.44 22.98
CA ALA A 108 -3.59 27.69 22.34
C ALA A 108 -3.35 27.43 20.85
N ALA A 109 -2.71 28.36 20.14
CA ALA A 109 -2.35 28.20 18.73
C ALA A 109 -1.22 27.17 18.55
N GLU A 110 -0.20 27.22 19.41
CA GLU A 110 0.90 26.24 19.45
C GLU A 110 0.38 24.84 19.81
N ALA A 111 -0.48 24.73 20.82
CA ALA A 111 -1.11 23.46 21.21
C ALA A 111 -1.93 22.85 20.07
N ARG A 112 -2.67 23.67 19.29
CA ARG A 112 -3.44 23.21 18.12
C ARG A 112 -2.55 22.72 16.97
N ILE A 113 -1.36 23.28 16.80
CA ILE A 113 -0.40 22.84 15.78
C ILE A 113 0.27 21.54 16.19
N SER A 114 0.69 21.44 17.45
CA SER A 114 1.22 20.22 18.05
C SER A 114 0.25 19.03 17.88
N GLN A 115 -1.05 19.24 18.20
CA GLN A 115 -2.08 18.20 18.00
C GLN A 115 -2.27 17.79 16.53
N LYS A 116 -2.14 18.73 15.58
CA LYS A 116 -2.22 18.41 14.14
C LYS A 116 -1.02 17.60 13.70
N GLU A 117 0.17 17.95 14.18
CA GLU A 117 1.41 17.25 13.88
C GLU A 117 1.42 15.83 14.43
N GLU A 118 0.96 15.65 15.67
CA GLU A 118 0.79 14.33 16.29
C GLU A 118 -0.21 13.46 15.50
N ARG A 119 -1.32 14.06 15.07
CA ARG A 119 -2.33 13.38 14.26
C ARG A 119 -1.77 12.89 12.92
N LEU A 120 -0.94 13.70 12.26
CA LEU A 120 -0.27 13.31 11.02
C LEU A 120 0.71 12.15 11.23
N VAL A 121 1.53 12.21 12.29
CA VAL A 121 2.44 11.11 12.63
C VAL A 121 1.66 9.84 12.91
N ARG A 122 0.57 9.92 13.69
CA ARG A 122 -0.31 8.79 14.00
C ARG A 122 -0.91 8.14 12.74
N MET A 123 -1.27 8.95 11.74
CA MET A 123 -1.74 8.44 10.45
C MET A 123 -0.65 7.69 9.67
N VAL A 124 0.56 8.26 9.60
CA VAL A 124 1.69 7.62 8.90
C VAL A 124 2.04 6.29 9.56
N VAL A 125 2.08 6.24 10.90
CA VAL A 125 2.32 5.02 11.66
C VAL A 125 1.21 3.99 11.45
N ALA A 126 -0.06 4.40 11.40
CA ALA A 126 -1.17 3.50 11.10
C ALA A 126 -1.06 2.88 9.69
N ILE A 127 -0.73 3.69 8.68
CA ILE A 127 -0.55 3.20 7.30
C ILE A 127 0.64 2.22 7.23
N ALA A 128 1.76 2.56 7.88
CA ALA A 128 2.96 1.73 7.93
C ALA A 128 2.70 0.37 8.61
N THR A 129 2.03 0.38 9.75
CA THR A 129 1.71 -0.86 10.49
C THR A 129 0.81 -1.78 9.69
N ILE A 130 -0.23 -1.25 9.03
CA ILE A 130 -1.11 -2.04 8.16
C ILE A 130 -0.33 -2.62 6.97
N PHE A 131 0.52 -1.81 6.33
CA PHE A 131 1.35 -2.28 5.23
C PHE A 131 2.22 -3.47 5.66
N ILE A 132 2.91 -3.35 6.80
CA ILE A 132 3.77 -4.41 7.34
C ILE A 132 2.96 -5.68 7.63
N VAL A 133 1.84 -5.56 8.36
CA VAL A 133 1.00 -6.71 8.73
C VAL A 133 0.47 -7.44 7.49
N SER A 134 0.08 -6.69 6.45
CA SER A 134 -0.38 -7.27 5.19
C SER A 134 0.74 -7.89 4.34
N TYR A 135 2.00 -7.45 4.50
CA TYR A 135 3.13 -7.95 3.71
C TYR A 135 3.88 -9.11 4.34
N ILE A 136 3.93 -9.20 5.68
CA ILE A 136 4.60 -10.29 6.40
C ILE A 136 4.20 -11.68 5.89
N PRO A 137 2.90 -12.01 5.69
CA PRO A 137 2.51 -13.33 5.20
C PRO A 137 3.09 -13.64 3.82
N THR A 138 3.20 -12.63 2.95
CA THR A 138 3.82 -12.76 1.62
C THR A 138 5.31 -13.11 1.76
N CYS A 139 6.03 -12.43 2.64
CA CYS A 139 7.44 -12.71 2.90
C CYS A 139 7.64 -14.13 3.47
N ILE A 140 6.77 -14.56 4.39
CA ILE A 140 6.80 -15.92 4.96
C ILE A 140 6.56 -16.96 3.86
N LEU A 141 5.57 -16.77 3.00
CA LEU A 141 5.27 -17.70 1.90
C LEU A 141 6.46 -17.84 0.95
N ILE A 142 7.10 -16.72 0.58
CA ILE A 142 8.29 -16.73 -0.27
C ILE A 142 9.45 -17.41 0.45
N LEU A 143 9.65 -17.16 1.75
CA LEU A 143 10.68 -17.85 2.52
C LEU A 143 10.44 -19.37 2.55
N CYS A 144 9.20 -19.81 2.78
CA CYS A 144 8.83 -21.23 2.73
C CYS A 144 9.13 -21.85 1.37
N TYR A 145 8.89 -21.12 0.28
CA TYR A 145 9.23 -21.56 -1.08
C TYR A 145 10.74 -21.76 -1.30
N PHE A 146 11.61 -20.99 -0.64
CA PHE A 146 13.06 -21.17 -0.73
C PHE A 146 13.61 -22.23 0.23
N VAL A 147 12.98 -22.45 1.38
CA VAL A 147 13.44 -23.38 2.41
C VAL A 147 12.95 -24.80 2.16
N PHE A 148 11.73 -24.96 1.68
CA PHE A 148 11.11 -26.26 1.45
C PHE A 148 10.97 -26.50 -0.05
N ASP A 149 11.84 -27.34 -0.63
CA ASP A 149 11.75 -27.70 -2.04
C ASP A 149 10.41 -28.37 -2.40
N GLU A 150 9.71 -28.97 -1.44
CA GLU A 150 8.38 -29.55 -1.65
C GLU A 150 7.24 -28.51 -1.66
N PHE A 151 7.50 -27.30 -1.15
CA PHE A 151 6.54 -26.19 -1.02
C PHE A 151 6.69 -25.21 -2.18
N ASN A 152 6.67 -25.76 -3.39
CA ASN A 152 6.80 -25.01 -4.64
C ASN A 152 5.57 -25.24 -5.54
N LEU A 153 5.42 -24.45 -6.60
CA LEU A 153 4.28 -24.52 -7.54
C LEU A 153 4.08 -25.89 -8.21
N PHE A 154 5.11 -26.74 -8.21
CA PHE A 154 5.18 -28.07 -8.82
C PHE A 154 5.44 -29.18 -7.81
N GLY A 155 5.55 -28.84 -6.53
CA GLY A 155 5.88 -29.78 -5.47
C GLY A 155 4.65 -30.59 -5.06
N VAL A 156 4.88 -31.57 -4.20
CA VAL A 156 3.80 -32.40 -3.62
C VAL A 156 2.75 -31.52 -2.92
N ASN A 157 3.18 -30.38 -2.37
CA ASN A 157 2.33 -29.41 -1.69
C ASN A 157 1.90 -28.20 -2.55
N SER A 158 1.99 -28.31 -3.88
CA SER A 158 1.65 -27.24 -4.84
C SER A 158 0.25 -26.66 -4.63
N ARG A 159 -0.76 -27.50 -4.39
CA ARG A 159 -2.14 -27.05 -4.13
C ARG A 159 -2.23 -26.16 -2.90
N LEU A 160 -1.52 -26.53 -1.83
CA LEU A 160 -1.50 -25.76 -0.59
C LEU A 160 -0.76 -24.44 -0.77
N PHE A 161 0.36 -24.45 -1.49
CA PHE A 161 1.10 -23.24 -1.84
C PHE A 161 0.23 -22.26 -2.66
N ILE A 162 -0.49 -22.75 -3.66
CA ILE A 162 -1.37 -21.94 -4.51
C ILE A 162 -2.51 -21.34 -3.68
N VAL A 163 -3.21 -22.14 -2.87
CA VAL A 163 -4.32 -21.66 -2.01
C VAL A 163 -3.81 -20.63 -1.01
N ALA A 164 -2.70 -20.91 -0.32
CA ALA A 164 -2.08 -19.95 0.60
C ALA A 164 -1.67 -18.66 -0.13
N GLY A 165 -1.10 -18.77 -1.32
CA GLY A 165 -0.76 -17.66 -2.20
C GLY A 165 -1.97 -16.78 -2.51
N TYR A 166 -3.10 -17.35 -2.90
CA TYR A 166 -4.33 -16.58 -3.15
C TYR A 166 -4.85 -15.89 -1.88
N ILE A 167 -4.93 -16.60 -0.76
CA ILE A 167 -5.40 -16.03 0.51
C ILE A 167 -4.53 -14.84 0.93
N ILE A 168 -3.20 -15.01 0.88
CA ILE A 168 -2.24 -13.97 1.25
C ILE A 168 -2.31 -12.79 0.28
N SER A 169 -2.50 -13.06 -1.02
CA SER A 169 -2.61 -12.03 -2.05
C SER A 169 -3.82 -11.11 -1.84
N LEU A 170 -4.89 -11.58 -1.16
CA LEU A 170 -6.02 -10.72 -0.79
C LEU A 170 -5.63 -9.65 0.23
N GLY A 171 -4.62 -9.89 1.06
CA GLY A 171 -4.15 -8.93 2.07
C GLY A 171 -3.58 -7.64 1.46
N GLN A 172 -3.02 -7.71 0.25
CA GLN A 172 -2.43 -6.57 -0.45
C GLN A 172 -3.46 -5.51 -0.86
N PRO A 173 -4.52 -5.82 -1.64
CA PRO A 173 -5.54 -4.83 -1.99
C PRO A 173 -6.27 -4.31 -0.74
N ILE A 174 -6.48 -5.14 0.28
CA ILE A 174 -7.04 -4.69 1.57
C ILE A 174 -6.17 -3.59 2.19
N SER A 175 -4.84 -3.76 2.21
CA SER A 175 -3.91 -2.73 2.74
C SER A 175 -4.03 -1.39 2.00
N GLY A 176 -4.31 -1.43 0.69
CA GLY A 176 -4.56 -0.24 -0.12
C GLY A 176 -5.90 0.42 0.21
N SER A 177 -6.96 -0.37 0.40
CA SER A 177 -8.30 0.12 0.72
C SER A 177 -8.41 0.70 2.13
N VAL A 178 -7.69 0.15 3.12
CA VAL A 178 -7.75 0.67 4.50
C VAL A 178 -7.14 2.08 4.59
N ASN A 179 -6.20 2.43 3.73
CA ASN A 179 -5.62 3.78 3.70
C ASN A 179 -6.69 4.87 3.56
N ILE A 180 -7.67 4.71 2.66
CA ILE A 180 -8.73 5.72 2.50
C ILE A 180 -9.63 5.82 3.74
N LEU A 181 -9.86 4.72 4.46
CA LEU A 181 -10.60 4.72 5.72
C LEU A 181 -9.83 5.45 6.83
N ILE A 182 -8.51 5.26 6.90
CA ILE A 182 -7.64 6.00 7.81
C ILE A 182 -7.70 7.50 7.51
N TYR A 183 -7.57 7.89 6.24
CA TYR A 183 -7.70 9.29 5.83
C TYR A 183 -9.08 9.85 6.18
N TYR A 184 -10.16 9.09 5.99
CA TYR A 184 -11.50 9.54 6.33
C TYR A 184 -11.70 9.74 7.85
N LYS A 185 -11.25 8.80 8.69
CA LYS A 185 -11.38 8.94 10.15
C LYS A 185 -10.40 9.96 10.74
N MET A 186 -9.17 9.98 10.25
CA MET A 186 -8.07 10.71 10.87
C MET A 186 -7.66 12.00 10.14
N ALA A 187 -8.12 12.34 8.95
CA ALA A 187 -7.86 13.66 8.35
C ALA A 187 -9.14 14.51 8.29
N SER A 188 -9.24 15.52 9.15
CA SER A 188 -10.42 16.42 9.22
C SER A 188 -10.66 17.19 7.93
N LYS A 189 -9.61 17.66 7.26
CA LYS A 189 -9.70 18.30 5.94
C LYS A 189 -10.19 17.32 4.87
N PHE A 190 -9.61 16.13 4.80
CA PHE A 190 -10.02 15.09 3.86
C PHE A 190 -11.51 14.75 4.04
N ARG A 191 -11.94 14.51 5.28
CA ARG A 191 -13.35 14.24 5.61
C ARG A 191 -14.28 15.40 5.24
N SER A 192 -13.84 16.64 5.40
CA SER A 192 -14.62 17.82 5.00
C SER A 192 -14.80 17.91 3.49
N VAL A 193 -13.73 17.70 2.73
CA VAL A 193 -13.77 17.73 1.25
C VAL A 193 -14.61 16.57 0.73
N PHE A 194 -14.40 15.35 1.26
CA PHE A 194 -15.14 14.16 0.86
C PHE A 194 -16.65 14.32 1.06
N ARG A 195 -17.08 14.84 2.21
CA ARG A 195 -18.51 15.11 2.45
C ARG A 195 -19.08 16.18 1.55
N ARG A 196 -18.32 17.23 1.23
CA ARG A 196 -18.78 18.26 0.29
C ARG A 196 -19.01 17.66 -1.09
N LEU A 197 -18.07 16.86 -1.60
CA LEU A 197 -18.21 16.22 -2.90
C LEU A 197 -19.43 15.29 -2.94
N VAL A 198 -19.57 14.38 -1.97
CA VAL A 198 -20.68 13.41 -1.95
C VAL A 198 -22.05 14.07 -1.67
N CYS A 199 -22.11 15.12 -0.86
CA CYS A 199 -23.37 15.81 -0.57
C CYS A 199 -23.77 16.83 -1.65
N LEU A 200 -22.82 17.46 -2.36
CA LEU A 200 -23.13 18.32 -3.50
C LEU A 200 -23.66 17.50 -4.67
N ASP A 201 -23.04 16.35 -4.94
CA ASP A 201 -23.46 15.42 -5.99
C ASP A 201 -24.90 14.91 -5.74
N ARG A 202 -25.25 14.65 -4.46
CA ARG A 202 -26.62 14.30 -4.07
C ARG A 202 -27.63 15.43 -4.32
N GLN A 203 -27.25 16.69 -4.10
CA GLN A 203 -28.13 17.84 -4.34
C GLN A 203 -28.28 18.18 -5.84
N GLU A 204 -27.32 17.82 -6.68
CA GLU A 204 -27.42 17.92 -8.14
C GLU A 204 -28.30 16.80 -8.72
N GLN A 205 -28.18 15.58 -8.20
CA GLN A 205 -29.06 14.46 -8.56
C GLN A 205 -30.52 14.69 -8.20
N GLU A 206 -30.80 15.15 -6.97
CA GLU A 206 -32.18 15.48 -6.54
C GLU A 206 -32.79 16.65 -7.35
N ARG A 207 -31.97 17.55 -7.90
CA ARG A 207 -32.44 18.67 -8.73
C ARG A 207 -32.78 18.23 -10.16
N HIS A 208 -32.04 17.27 -10.72
CA HIS A 208 -32.33 16.68 -12.04
C HIS A 208 -33.52 15.71 -12.04
N GLU A 209 -33.90 15.14 -10.90
CA GLU A 209 -35.11 14.31 -10.77
C GLU A 209 -36.39 15.15 -10.58
N LEU A 210 -36.26 16.45 -10.32
CA LEU A 210 -37.37 17.39 -10.11
C LEU A 210 -37.66 18.28 -11.34
N GLU A 211 -36.87 18.17 -12.42
CA GLU A 211 -37.06 18.81 -13.73
C GLU A 211 -37.59 17.81 -14.77
#